data_AF-A0A941V016-F1
#
_entry.id   AF-A0A941V016-F1
#
_cell.length_a   1.000
_cell.length_b   1.000
_cell.length_c   1.000
_cell.angle_alpha   90.00
_cell.angle_beta   90.00
_cell.angle_gamma   90.00
#
_symmetry.space_group_name_H-M   'P 1'
#
loop_
_entity.id
_entity.type
_entity.pdbx_description
1 polymer ?
#
loop_
_entity_poly.entity_id
_entity_poly.type
_entity_poly.pdbx_seq_one_letter_code
_entity_poly.pdbx_strand_id
1 'polypeptide(L)'
;MSYALHVANVLFINQFPDYRADAAAGKRNWVVRLGPRRARWGYLLAVLAAYLWLIAAVGSGWLPWPALLALAAAIPAFKAARELLRHAAHPQGLVPAIKATIGAAMMHGVLLAIGLSAARLLDF
;
A
#
# COMPACT_ATOMS: atom_id res chain seq x y z
N MET A 1 -11.69 -3.59 0.75
CA MET A 1 -10.83 -2.77 1.64
C MET A 1 -9.35 -2.80 1.23
N SER A 2 -8.81 -3.95 0.79
CA SER A 2 -7.38 -4.08 0.43
C SER A 2 -6.88 -3.04 -0.59
N TYR A 3 -7.60 -2.84 -1.69
CA TYR A 3 -7.22 -1.85 -2.71
C TYR A 3 -7.20 -0.41 -2.15
N ALA A 4 -8.19 -0.05 -1.33
CA ALA A 4 -8.25 1.27 -0.70
C ALA A 4 -7.03 1.54 0.20
N LEU A 5 -6.53 0.53 0.91
CA LEU A 5 -5.30 0.65 1.71
C LEU A 5 -4.05 0.86 0.85
N HIS A 6 -3.98 0.26 -0.34
CA HIS A 6 -2.91 0.54 -1.30
C HIS A 6 -2.96 1.98 -1.81
N VAL A 7 -4.15 2.47 -2.17
CA VAL A 7 -4.35 3.87 -2.60
C VAL A 7 -4.00 4.85 -1.47
N ALA A 8 -4.42 4.55 -0.24
CA ALA A 8 -4.05 5.33 0.94
C ALA A 8 -2.53 5.38 1.11
N ASN A 9 -1.82 4.26 0.89
CA ASN A 9 -0.37 4.20 0.94
C ASN A 9 0.33 5.02 -0.14
N VAL A 10 -0.26 5.18 -1.33
CA VAL A 10 0.25 6.10 -2.37
C VAL A 10 0.25 7.54 -1.85
N LEU A 11 -0.84 7.98 -1.21
CA LEU A 11 -0.91 9.31 -0.60
C LEU A 11 0.03 9.43 0.60
N PHE A 12 0.13 8.38 1.41
CA PHE A 12 0.94 8.37 2.62
C PHE A 12 2.44 8.45 2.31
N ILE A 13 2.93 7.69 1.33
CA ILE A 13 4.35 7.70 0.98
C ILE A 13 4.82 9.04 0.42
N ASN A 14 3.94 9.78 -0.27
CA ASN A 14 4.25 11.11 -0.78
C ASN A 14 4.47 12.15 0.33
N GLN A 15 3.95 11.94 1.54
CA GLN A 15 4.15 12.85 2.67
C GLN A 15 5.58 12.82 3.24
N PHE A 16 6.37 11.79 2.91
CA PHE A 16 7.75 11.67 3.41
C PHE A 16 8.72 12.65 2.75
N PRO A 17 8.83 12.73 1.41
CA PRO A 17 9.66 13.76 0.79
C PRO A 17 9.15 15.18 1.10
N ASP A 18 7.83 15.35 1.26
CA ASP A 18 7.20 16.63 1.53
C ASP A 18 7.26 17.05 3.00
N TYR A 19 7.84 16.24 3.89
CA TYR A 19 7.86 16.48 5.35
C TYR A 19 8.26 17.91 5.74
N ARG A 20 9.34 18.45 5.17
CA ARG A 20 9.83 19.80 5.51
C ARG A 20 8.87 20.90 5.04
N ALA A 21 8.33 20.76 3.84
CA ALA A 21 7.39 21.72 3.26
C ALA A 21 6.04 21.67 4.00
N ASP A 22 5.54 20.47 4.29
CA ASP A 22 4.30 20.24 5.04
C ASP A 22 4.39 20.78 6.47
N ALA A 23 5.54 20.60 7.13
CA ALA A 23 5.78 21.17 8.46
C ALA A 23 5.83 22.70 8.42
N ALA A 24 6.52 23.29 7.43
CA ALA A 24 6.59 24.74 7.26
C ALA A 24 5.21 25.36 6.94
N ALA A 25 4.37 24.65 6.19
CA ALA A 25 2.99 25.06 5.89
C ALA A 25 2.00 24.80 7.04
N GLY A 26 2.45 24.30 8.19
CA GLY A 26 1.60 24.04 9.35
C GLY A 26 0.65 22.85 9.19
N LYS A 27 0.89 21.94 8.23
CA LYS A 27 0.06 20.74 8.05
C LYS A 27 0.21 19.80 9.24
N ARG A 28 -0.89 19.14 9.60
CA ARG A 28 -0.97 18.21 10.75
C ARG A 28 -1.07 16.74 10.34
N ASN A 29 -0.40 16.36 9.24
CA ASN A 29 -0.39 14.97 8.79
C ASN A 29 0.44 14.08 9.72
N TRP A 30 0.29 12.76 9.58
CA TRP A 30 0.93 11.77 10.44
C TRP A 30 2.45 11.82 10.36
N VAL A 31 3.02 12.09 9.17
CA VAL A 31 4.47 12.19 8.98
C VAL A 31 5.04 13.41 9.71
N VAL A 32 4.36 14.55 9.68
CA VAL A 32 4.73 15.76 10.44
C VAL A 32 4.60 15.52 11.95
N ARG A 33 3.49 14.93 12.41
CA ARG A 33 3.21 14.74 13.85
C ARG A 33 4.12 13.71 14.52
N LEU A 34 4.42 12.61 13.84
CA LEU A 34 5.21 11.50 14.42
C LEU A 34 6.69 11.55 14.02
N GLY A 35 7.02 12.32 12.99
CA GLY A 35 8.31 12.30 12.33
C GLY A 35 8.48 11.11 11.38
N PRO A 36 9.32 11.22 10.33
CA PRO A 36 9.47 10.18 9.31
C PRO A 36 9.89 8.81 9.86
N ARG A 37 10.71 8.77 10.92
CA ARG A 37 11.21 7.51 11.54
C ARG A 37 10.11 6.68 12.19
N ARG A 38 9.08 7.30 12.76
CA ARG A 38 7.94 6.60 13.37
C ARG A 38 6.84 6.38 12.35
N ALA A 39 6.56 7.38 11.51
CA ALA A 39 5.52 7.31 10.50
C ALA A 39 5.72 6.17 9.47
N ARG A 40 6.97 5.80 9.16
CA ARG A 40 7.28 4.67 8.24
C ARG A 40 6.60 3.35 8.60
N TRP A 41 6.34 3.11 9.90
CA TRP A 41 5.65 1.90 10.36
C TRP A 41 4.18 1.89 9.98
N GLY A 42 3.54 3.06 9.86
CA GLY A 42 2.16 3.18 9.39
C GLY A 42 1.98 2.63 7.98
N TYR A 43 2.96 2.87 7.09
CA TYR A 43 2.96 2.31 5.74
C TYR A 43 2.98 0.77 5.76
N LEU A 44 3.90 0.18 6.54
CA LEU A 44 4.00 -1.28 6.67
C LEU A 44 2.72 -1.87 7.25
N LEU A 45 2.16 -1.25 8.29
CA LEU A 45 0.91 -1.70 8.91
C LEU A 45 -0.25 -1.68 7.91
N ALA A 46 -0.35 -0.65 7.07
CA ALA A 46 -1.36 -0.58 6.02
C ALA A 46 -1.17 -1.66 4.94
N VAL A 47 0.08 -1.98 4.56
CA VAL A 47 0.37 -3.11 3.65
C VAL A 47 -0.07 -4.44 4.27
N LEU A 48 0.29 -4.69 5.53
CA LEU A 48 -0.10 -5.92 6.24
C LEU A 48 -1.61 -6.03 6.37
N ALA A 49 -2.28 -4.95 6.76
CA ALA A 49 -3.73 -4.89 6.87
C ALA A 49 -4.43 -5.16 5.52
N ALA A 50 -3.86 -4.67 4.40
CA ALA A 50 -4.43 -4.90 3.07
C ALA A 50 -4.44 -6.40 2.72
N TYR A 51 -3.34 -7.11 2.96
CA TYR A 51 -3.23 -8.53 2.64
C TYR A 51 -3.96 -9.43 3.64
N LEU A 52 -3.90 -9.11 4.94
CA LEU A 52 -4.69 -9.81 5.94
C LEU A 52 -6.19 -9.69 5.64
N TRP A 53 -6.66 -8.50 5.27
CA TRP A 53 -8.07 -8.33 4.88
C TRP A 53 -8.42 -9.14 3.64
N LEU A 54 -7.58 -9.16 2.60
CA LEU A 54 -7.84 -9.94 1.39
C LEU A 54 -7.96 -11.44 1.71
N ILE A 55 -7.02 -11.97 2.49
CA ILE A 55 -7.01 -13.38 2.91
C ILE A 55 -8.25 -13.69 3.75
N ALA A 56 -8.57 -12.83 4.72
CA ALA A 56 -9.75 -13.01 5.58
C ALA A 56 -11.05 -12.94 4.79
N ALA A 57 -11.17 -12.03 3.82
CA ALA A 57 -12.35 -11.89 2.97
C ALA A 57 -12.56 -13.12 2.08
N VAL A 58 -11.49 -13.73 1.56
CA VAL A 58 -11.60 -15.00 0.83
C VAL A 58 -11.92 -16.16 1.78
N GLY A 59 -11.23 -16.27 2.92
CA GLY A 59 -11.45 -17.34 3.91
C GLY A 59 -12.84 -17.30 4.58
N SER A 60 -13.49 -16.14 4.59
CA SER A 60 -14.88 -15.96 5.08
C SER A 60 -15.94 -16.05 3.98
N GLY A 61 -15.54 -16.31 2.73
CA GLY A 61 -16.45 -16.44 1.59
C GLY A 61 -17.01 -15.12 1.05
N TRP A 62 -16.52 -13.96 1.51
CA TRP A 62 -16.95 -12.64 1.01
C TRP A 62 -16.37 -12.33 -0.37
N LEU A 63 -15.23 -12.93 -0.70
CA LEU A 63 -14.58 -12.84 -2.00
C LEU A 63 -14.33 -14.25 -2.54
N PRO A 64 -14.47 -14.46 -3.86
CA PRO A 64 -14.16 -15.74 -4.46
C PRO A 64 -12.66 -15.99 -4.44
N TRP A 65 -12.25 -17.27 -4.39
CA TRP A 65 -10.84 -17.66 -4.28
C TRP A 65 -9.90 -17.08 -5.37
N PRO A 66 -10.33 -16.82 -6.63
CA PRO A 66 -9.45 -16.21 -7.63
C PRO A 66 -9.04 -14.77 -7.28
N ALA A 67 -9.73 -14.10 -6.35
CA ALA A 67 -9.31 -12.79 -5.83
C ALA A 67 -7.91 -12.84 -5.15
N LEU A 68 -7.46 -14.03 -4.71
CA LEU A 68 -6.11 -14.23 -4.16
C LEU A 68 -5.00 -13.96 -5.18
N LEU A 69 -5.29 -13.90 -6.48
CA LEU A 69 -4.32 -13.44 -7.49
C LEU A 69 -3.73 -12.07 -7.13
N ALA A 70 -4.51 -11.20 -6.48
CA ALA A 70 -4.05 -9.88 -6.03
C ALA A 70 -2.94 -9.94 -4.96
N LEU A 71 -2.66 -11.11 -4.37
CA LEU A 71 -1.49 -11.33 -3.50
C LEU A 71 -0.17 -11.18 -4.24
N ALA A 72 -0.11 -11.34 -5.57
CA ALA A 72 1.12 -11.10 -6.32
C ALA A 72 1.61 -9.64 -6.19
N ALA A 73 0.70 -8.70 -5.90
CA ALA A 73 1.04 -7.31 -5.57
C ALA A 73 1.85 -7.15 -4.27
N ALA A 74 1.94 -8.19 -3.44
CA ALA A 74 2.75 -8.20 -2.23
C ALA A 74 4.21 -7.94 -2.53
N ILE A 75 4.73 -8.47 -3.64
CA ILE A 75 6.15 -8.34 -4.01
C ILE A 75 6.57 -6.86 -4.10
N PRO A 76 5.97 -6.01 -4.97
CA PRO A 76 6.31 -4.59 -5.01
C PRO A 76 5.89 -3.84 -3.74
N ALA A 77 4.80 -4.22 -3.07
CA ALA A 77 4.34 -3.54 -1.84
C ALA A 77 5.35 -3.69 -0.69
N PHE A 78 5.86 -4.90 -0.46
CA PHE A 78 6.89 -5.17 0.55
C PHE A 78 8.25 -4.63 0.14
N LYS A 79 8.57 -4.60 -1.16
CA LYS A 79 9.77 -3.90 -1.66
C LYS A 79 9.72 -2.41 -1.32
N ALA A 80 8.59 -1.75 -1.57
CA ALA A 80 8.36 -0.36 -1.20
C ALA A 80 8.45 -0.14 0.31
N ALA A 81 7.83 -1.03 1.11
CA ALA A 81 7.91 -0.96 2.57
C ALA A 81 9.36 -1.06 3.06
N ARG A 82 10.13 -2.03 2.56
CA ARG A 82 11.55 -2.20 2.92
C ARG A 82 12.37 -0.96 2.57
N GLU A 83 12.12 -0.38 1.41
CA GLU A 83 12.82 0.82 0.94
C GLU A 83 12.50 2.03 1.81
N LEU A 84 11.23 2.25 2.11
CA LEU A 84 10.78 3.31 3.02
C LEU A 84 11.35 3.11 4.42
N LEU A 85 11.39 1.87 4.93
CA LEU A 85 11.98 1.59 6.23
C LEU A 85 13.46 1.96 6.29
N ARG A 86 14.21 1.77 5.20
CA ARG A 86 15.65 2.13 5.12
C ARG A 86 15.88 3.63 4.94
N HIS A 87 15.10 4.27 4.07
CA HIS A 87 15.37 5.64 3.61
C HIS A 87 14.36 6.69 4.09
N ALA A 88 13.52 6.39 5.09
CA ALA A 88 12.50 7.32 5.59
C ALA A 88 13.02 8.73 5.96
N ALA A 89 14.29 8.85 6.37
CA ALA A 89 14.90 10.14 6.72
C ALA A 89 15.62 10.84 5.55
N HIS A 90 15.69 10.20 4.38
CA HIS A 90 16.41 10.67 3.19
C HIS A 90 15.45 10.78 2.00
N PRO A 91 14.79 11.95 1.81
CA PRO A 91 13.81 12.18 0.75
C PRO A 91 14.24 11.72 -0.65
N GLN A 92 15.52 11.95 -0.99
CA GLN A 92 16.09 11.62 -2.29
C GLN A 92 16.12 10.11 -2.57
N GLY A 93 16.16 9.26 -1.54
CA GLY A 93 16.14 7.81 -1.65
C GLY A 93 14.75 7.20 -1.78
N LEU A 94 13.67 8.00 -1.73
CA LEU A 94 12.29 7.49 -1.70
C LEU A 94 11.65 7.34 -3.08
N VAL A 95 12.26 7.87 -4.14
CA VAL A 95 11.72 7.75 -5.51
C VAL A 95 11.45 6.29 -5.91
N PRO A 96 12.34 5.31 -5.66
CA PRO A 96 12.06 3.91 -5.95
C PRO A 96 10.90 3.35 -5.12
N ALA A 97 10.78 3.77 -3.85
CA ALA A 97 9.70 3.35 -2.96
C ALA A 97 8.34 3.88 -3.43
N ILE A 98 8.27 5.14 -3.86
CA ILE A 98 7.06 5.77 -4.40
C ILE A 98 6.60 5.04 -5.67
N LYS A 99 7.52 4.82 -6.62
CA LYS A 99 7.23 4.06 -7.86
C LYS A 99 6.72 2.65 -7.55
N ALA A 100 7.37 1.94 -6.63
CA ALA A 100 6.95 0.61 -6.21
C ALA A 100 5.58 0.62 -5.50
N THR A 101 5.25 1.66 -4.74
CA THR A 101 3.95 1.83 -4.09
C THR A 101 2.83 2.02 -5.12
N ILE A 102 3.04 2.91 -6.10
CA ILE A 102 2.08 3.13 -7.20
C ILE A 102 1.91 1.84 -8.01
N GLY A 103 3.02 1.20 -8.39
CA GLY A 103 3.00 -0.07 -9.12
C GLY A 103 2.27 -1.17 -8.36
N ALA A 104 2.47 -1.26 -7.03
CA ALA A 104 1.74 -2.20 -6.19
C ALA A 104 0.24 -1.92 -6.17
N ALA A 105 -0.18 -0.65 -6.05
CA ALA A 105 -1.60 -0.28 -6.08
C ALA A 105 -2.26 -0.63 -7.42
N MET A 106 -1.62 -0.27 -8.54
CA MET A 106 -2.14 -0.58 -9.87
C MET A 106 -2.20 -2.08 -10.12
N MET A 107 -1.12 -2.81 -9.80
CA MET A 107 -1.07 -4.26 -9.97
C MET A 107 -2.10 -4.97 -9.10
N HIS A 108 -2.27 -4.55 -7.83
CA HIS A 108 -3.30 -5.10 -6.95
C HIS A 108 -4.70 -4.88 -7.52
N GLY A 109 -5.01 -3.66 -7.97
CA GLY A 109 -6.32 -3.32 -8.54
C GLY A 109 -6.63 -4.14 -9.80
N VAL A 110 -5.68 -4.24 -10.73
CA VAL A 110 -5.84 -5.02 -11.97
C VAL A 110 -6.02 -6.51 -11.66
N LEU A 111 -5.16 -7.09 -10.82
CA LEU A 111 -5.25 -8.51 -10.48
C LEU A 111 -6.52 -8.85 -9.70
N LEU A 112 -6.96 -7.97 -8.81
CA LEU A 112 -8.23 -8.13 -8.10
C LEU A 112 -9.41 -8.09 -9.07
N ALA A 113 -9.43 -7.15 -10.01
CA ALA A 113 -10.47 -7.06 -11.03
C ALA A 113 -10.51 -8.29 -11.94
N ILE A 114 -9.33 -8.81 -12.32
CA ILE A 114 -9.21 -10.07 -13.08
C ILE A 114 -9.74 -11.24 -12.27
N GLY A 115 -9.33 -11.39 -11.00
CA GLY A 115 -9.79 -12.47 -10.13
C GLY A 115 -11.31 -12.45 -9.94
N LEU A 116 -11.90 -11.27 -9.72
CA LEU A 116 -13.35 -11.13 -9.60
C LEU A 116 -14.09 -11.43 -10.91
N SER A 117 -13.56 -10.99 -12.04
CA SER A 117 -14.15 -11.27 -13.36
C SER A 117 -14.05 -12.75 -13.72
N ALA A 118 -12.91 -13.38 -13.42
CA ALA A 118 -12.71 -14.81 -13.64
C ALA A 118 -13.67 -15.64 -12.79
N ALA A 119 -13.87 -15.28 -11.52
CA ALA A 119 -14.85 -15.97 -10.67
C ALA A 119 -16.27 -15.90 -11.24
N ARG A 120 -16.67 -14.74 -11.77
CA ARG A 120 -17.96 -14.54 -12.44
C ARG A 120 -18.14 -15.39 -13.69
N LEU A 121 -17.07 -15.66 -14.44
CA LEU A 121 -17.10 -16.45 -15.67
C LEU A 121 -17.03 -17.96 -15.41
N LEU A 122 -16.62 -18.37 -14.21
CA LEU A 122 -16.43 -19.77 -13.82
C LEU A 122 -17.61 -20.33 -13.00
N ASP A 123 -18.75 -19.62 -12.97
CA ASP A 123 -19.96 -20.00 -12.23
C ASP A 123 -19.74 -20.32 -10.73
N PHE A 124 -18.95 -19.48 -10.05
CA PHE A 124 -18.86 -19.45 -8.58
C PHE A 124 -19.81 -18.43 -7.95
#